data_AF-A0A7C3GVW0-F1
#
_entry.id   AF-A0A7C3GVW0-F1
#
_cell.length_a   1.000
_cell.length_b   1.000
_cell.length_c   1.000
_cell.angle_alpha   90.00
_cell.angle_beta   90.00
_cell.angle_gamma   90.00
#
_symmetry.space_group_name_H-M   'P 1'
#
loop_
_entity.id
_entity.type
_entity.pdbx_description
1 polymer ?
#
loop_
_entity_poly.entity_id
_entity_poly.type
_entity_poly.pdbx_seq_one_letter_code
_entity_poly.pdbx_strand_id
1 'polypeptide(L)'
;ALQIGSEVSYTELAQTINVDKNTVNKYIDILQKGYIVFKLGGFSRNLRNEIKRNKKIYFYDNGVRNMIIGNFSPLELRTDKGALWENFLISERIKQIEYKQSLSHTYFWRTKQQQEIDFVEENNGKIYGYEFKWNNKKKIKLPKTFTKTYDAESKIIDRNNFREFVVI
;
A
#
# COMPACT_ATOMS: atom_id res chain seq x y z
N ALA A 1 -12.39 -4.92 2.57
CA ALA A 1 -12.67 -3.47 2.50
C ALA A 1 -12.30 -2.73 3.79
N LEU A 2 -12.71 -3.24 4.96
CA LEU A 2 -12.39 -2.63 6.26
C LEU A 2 -10.91 -2.72 6.65
N GLN A 3 -10.20 -3.78 6.23
CA GLN A 3 -8.77 -4.02 6.50
C GLN A 3 -7.83 -3.42 5.42
N ILE A 4 -8.25 -2.37 4.72
CA ILE A 4 -7.44 -1.73 3.66
C ILE A 4 -6.14 -1.16 4.24
N GLY A 5 -5.03 -1.27 3.52
CA GLY A 5 -3.70 -0.86 4.00
C GLY A 5 -3.10 -1.75 5.10
N SER A 6 -3.83 -2.77 5.55
CA SER A 6 -3.33 -3.78 6.49
C SER A 6 -2.83 -5.02 5.75
N GLU A 7 -1.93 -5.76 6.40
CA GLU A 7 -1.47 -7.05 5.87
C GLU A 7 -2.63 -8.06 5.88
N VAL A 8 -2.80 -8.77 4.76
CA VAL A 8 -3.91 -9.70 4.58
C VAL A 8 -3.44 -11.14 4.74
N SER A 9 -4.02 -11.83 5.72
CA SER A 9 -3.88 -13.29 5.88
C SER A 9 -5.04 -14.01 5.19
N TYR A 10 -4.76 -14.78 4.14
CA TYR A 10 -5.82 -15.57 3.49
C TYR A 10 -6.36 -16.69 4.36
N THR A 11 -5.56 -17.17 5.32
CA THR A 11 -6.03 -18.14 6.31
C THR A 11 -7.06 -17.49 7.24
N GLU A 12 -6.80 -16.26 7.69
CA GLU A 12 -7.74 -15.51 8.53
C GLU A 12 -9.03 -15.22 7.76
N LEU A 13 -8.93 -14.71 6.53
CA LEU A 13 -10.11 -14.47 5.69
C LEU A 13 -10.93 -15.74 5.48
N ALA A 14 -10.27 -16.85 5.15
CA ALA A 14 -10.91 -18.16 4.96
C ALA A 14 -11.70 -18.60 6.20
N GLN A 15 -11.13 -18.40 7.39
CA GLN A 15 -11.80 -18.69 8.66
C GLN A 15 -12.99 -17.76 8.90
N THR A 16 -12.86 -16.46 8.65
CA THR A 16 -13.94 -15.48 8.87
C THR A 16 -15.16 -15.73 8.00
N ILE A 17 -14.97 -16.10 6.73
CA ILE A 17 -16.06 -16.37 5.78
C ILE A 17 -16.37 -17.86 5.61
N ASN A 18 -15.77 -18.73 6.43
CA ASN A 18 -15.98 -20.17 6.46
C ASN A 18 -15.85 -20.86 5.09
N VAL A 19 -14.77 -20.57 4.36
CA VAL A 19 -14.42 -21.22 3.09
C VAL A 19 -12.97 -21.68 3.10
N ASP A 20 -12.55 -22.47 2.11
CA ASP A 20 -11.15 -22.86 2.00
C ASP A 20 -10.26 -21.71 1.47
N LYS A 21 -8.98 -21.77 1.83
CA LYS A 21 -7.98 -20.77 1.44
C LYS A 21 -7.80 -20.65 -0.08
N ASN A 22 -7.98 -21.73 -0.85
CA ASN A 22 -7.84 -21.69 -2.31
C ASN A 22 -9.03 -20.95 -2.93
N THR A 23 -10.22 -21.06 -2.36
CA THR A 23 -11.39 -20.27 -2.76
C THR A 23 -11.18 -18.78 -2.50
N VAL A 24 -10.66 -18.40 -1.32
CA VAL A 24 -10.28 -16.99 -1.07
C VAL A 24 -9.26 -16.49 -2.09
N ASN A 25 -8.22 -17.29 -2.38
CA ASN A 25 -7.24 -16.97 -3.40
C ASN A 25 -7.89 -16.69 -4.77
N LYS A 26 -8.80 -17.58 -5.20
CA LYS A 26 -9.53 -17.44 -6.47
C LYS A 26 -10.38 -16.17 -6.51
N TYR A 27 -11.10 -15.85 -5.43
CA TYR A 27 -11.89 -14.62 -5.37
C TYR A 27 -11.02 -13.38 -5.48
N ILE A 28 -9.90 -13.31 -4.75
CA ILE A 28 -8.98 -12.19 -4.87
C ILE A 28 -8.38 -12.11 -6.28
N ASP A 29 -8.03 -13.24 -6.90
CA ASP A 29 -7.52 -13.27 -8.29
C ASP A 29 -8.55 -12.72 -9.29
N ILE A 30 -9.83 -13.10 -9.16
CA ILE A 30 -10.92 -12.56 -9.98
C ILE A 30 -11.04 -11.05 -9.79
N LEU A 31 -11.04 -10.56 -8.54
CA LEU A 31 -11.13 -9.13 -8.26
C LEU A 31 -9.91 -8.35 -8.80
N GLN A 32 -8.73 -8.96 -8.83
CA GLN A 32 -7.54 -8.37 -9.44
C GLN A 32 -7.66 -8.26 -10.96
N LYS A 33 -8.09 -9.35 -11.62
CA LYS A 33 -8.29 -9.38 -13.08
C LYS A 33 -9.40 -8.43 -13.53
N GLY A 34 -10.37 -8.17 -12.66
CA GLY A 34 -11.42 -7.17 -12.88
C GLY A 34 -11.01 -5.73 -12.53
N TYR A 35 -9.75 -5.47 -12.18
CA TYR A 35 -9.25 -4.14 -11.77
C TYR A 35 -10.05 -3.51 -10.61
N ILE A 36 -10.59 -4.34 -9.72
CA ILE A 36 -11.27 -3.86 -8.50
C ILE A 36 -10.23 -3.64 -7.39
N VAL A 37 -9.31 -4.60 -7.24
CA VAL A 37 -8.23 -4.54 -6.25
C VAL A 37 -6.88 -4.85 -6.87
N PHE A 38 -5.80 -4.47 -6.21
CA PHE A 38 -4.45 -4.93 -6.52
C PHE A 38 -3.70 -5.33 -5.25
N LYS A 39 -2.64 -6.12 -5.42
CA LYS A 39 -1.78 -6.60 -4.34
C LYS A 39 -0.49 -5.80 -4.34
N LEU A 40 -0.10 -5.31 -3.17
CA LEU A 40 1.22 -4.76 -2.93
C LEU A 40 2.03 -5.78 -2.12
N GLY A 41 3.11 -6.28 -2.70
CA GLY A 41 3.97 -7.29 -2.07
C GLY A 41 4.99 -6.67 -1.11
N GLY A 42 5.51 -7.48 -0.18
CA GLY A 42 6.59 -7.06 0.71
C GLY A 42 7.93 -6.99 -0.03
N PHE A 43 8.66 -5.91 0.16
CA PHE A 43 10.02 -5.71 -0.31
C PHE A 43 11.00 -6.51 0.55
N SER A 44 11.84 -7.34 -0.07
CA SER A 44 12.93 -8.01 0.65
C SER A 44 14.07 -8.41 -0.28
N ARG A 45 15.31 -8.10 0.10
CA ARG A 45 16.54 -8.57 -0.57
C ARG A 45 17.23 -9.72 0.17
N ASN A 46 16.46 -10.66 0.74
CA ASN A 46 16.94 -11.84 1.49
C ASN A 46 17.59 -11.54 2.86
N LEU A 47 17.29 -10.41 3.47
CA LEU A 47 17.71 -10.16 4.85
C LEU A 47 16.89 -11.02 5.81
N ARG A 48 17.57 -11.71 6.74
CA ARG A 48 16.99 -12.69 7.70
C ARG A 48 15.86 -12.11 8.60
N ASN A 49 15.73 -10.79 8.65
CA ASN A 49 14.84 -10.03 9.53
C ASN A 49 13.63 -9.39 8.81
N GLU A 50 13.44 -9.65 7.51
CA GLU A 50 12.37 -9.05 6.71
C GLU A 50 11.20 -9.99 6.48
N ILE A 51 10.02 -9.42 6.29
CA ILE A 51 8.78 -10.17 6.08
C ILE A 51 8.57 -10.36 4.58
N LYS A 52 8.82 -11.58 4.09
CA LYS A 52 8.86 -11.90 2.64
C LYS A 52 7.51 -12.32 2.02
N ARG A 53 6.51 -12.71 2.82
CA ARG A 53 5.28 -13.36 2.32
C ARG A 53 3.99 -12.57 2.48
N ASN A 54 4.04 -11.44 3.19
CA ASN A 54 2.83 -10.68 3.47
C ASN A 54 2.47 -9.81 2.26
N LYS A 55 1.18 -9.57 2.10
CA LYS A 55 0.62 -8.78 1.00
C LYS A 55 -0.37 -7.81 1.60
N LYS A 56 -0.32 -6.56 1.16
CA LYS A 56 -1.40 -5.60 1.35
C LYS A 56 -2.31 -5.63 0.13
N ILE A 57 -3.60 -5.42 0.34
CA ILE A 57 -4.59 -5.34 -0.75
C ILE A 57 -5.24 -3.96 -0.71
N TYR A 58 -5.24 -3.30 -1.85
CA TYR A 58 -5.79 -1.97 -2.06
C TYR A 58 -6.81 -2.00 -3.19
N PHE A 59 -7.68 -1.00 -3.23
CA PHE A 59 -8.63 -0.79 -4.31
C PHE A 59 -8.04 0.13 -5.36
N TYR A 60 -8.38 -0.06 -6.63
CA TYR A 60 -8.04 0.92 -7.67
C TYR A 60 -8.81 2.24 -7.53
N ASP A 61 -9.96 2.18 -6.85
CA ASP A 61 -10.85 3.32 -6.63
C ASP A 61 -11.42 3.29 -5.20
N ASN A 62 -11.20 4.37 -4.45
CA ASN A 62 -11.74 4.55 -3.10
C ASN A 62 -13.27 4.63 -3.09
N GLY A 63 -13.90 5.11 -4.15
CA GLY A 63 -15.35 5.15 -4.35
C GLY A 63 -15.97 3.75 -4.35
N VAL A 64 -15.36 2.80 -5.06
CA VAL A 64 -15.79 1.38 -5.05
C VAL A 64 -15.69 0.81 -3.63
N ARG A 65 -14.57 1.05 -2.96
CA ARG A 65 -14.37 0.62 -1.57
C ARG A 65 -15.40 1.23 -0.62
N ASN A 66 -15.69 2.52 -0.76
CA ASN A 66 -16.67 3.24 0.05
C ASN A 66 -18.10 2.75 -0.18
N MET A 67 -18.44 2.42 -1.44
CA MET A 67 -19.72 1.81 -1.79
C MET A 67 -19.90 0.47 -1.09
N ILE A 68 -18.89 -0.40 -1.10
CA ILE A 68 -18.94 -1.73 -0.45
C ILE A 68 -19.20 -1.62 1.06
N ILE A 69 -18.66 -0.60 1.73
CA ILE A 69 -18.87 -0.40 3.16
C ILE A 69 -20.04 0.54 3.49
N GLY A 70 -20.74 1.06 2.48
CA GLY A 70 -21.87 1.99 2.66
C GLY A 70 -21.51 3.30 3.36
N ASN A 71 -20.26 3.77 3.27
CA ASN A 71 -19.81 4.97 3.97
C ASN A 71 -19.28 6.01 2.97
N PHE A 72 -20.06 7.07 2.78
CA PHE A 72 -19.72 8.26 1.99
C PHE A 72 -19.66 9.53 2.83
N SER A 73 -19.57 9.39 4.15
CA SER A 73 -19.47 10.53 5.07
C SER A 73 -18.29 11.43 4.67
N PRO A 74 -18.41 12.75 4.85
CA PRO A 74 -17.32 13.70 4.63
C PRO A 74 -16.02 13.22 5.27
N LEU A 75 -14.91 13.35 4.55
CA LEU A 75 -13.62 12.76 4.93
C LEU A 75 -13.21 13.18 6.35
N GLU A 76 -13.51 14.41 6.76
CA GLU A 76 -13.26 14.99 8.07
C GLU A 76 -13.78 14.11 9.21
N LEU A 77 -14.97 13.53 9.04
CA LEU A 77 -15.69 12.71 10.01
C LEU A 77 -15.30 11.24 9.99
N ARG A 78 -14.45 10.83 9.03
CA ARG A 78 -14.06 9.43 8.87
C ARG A 78 -12.91 9.04 9.79
N THR A 79 -13.07 7.88 10.43
CA THR A 79 -12.02 7.24 11.24
C THR A 79 -10.95 6.57 10.39
N ASP A 80 -11.28 6.13 9.18
CA ASP A 80 -10.39 5.46 8.22
C ASP A 80 -9.72 6.41 7.21
N LYS A 81 -9.72 7.72 7.51
CA LYS A 81 -9.15 8.79 6.67
C LYS A 81 -7.71 8.51 6.24
N GLY A 82 -6.87 8.02 7.16
CA GLY A 82 -5.47 7.68 6.86
C GLY A 82 -5.36 6.55 5.83
N ALA A 83 -6.17 5.50 5.98
CA ALA A 83 -6.15 4.35 5.09
C ALA A 83 -6.72 4.68 3.70
N LEU A 84 -7.73 5.56 3.62
CA LEU A 84 -8.21 6.10 2.34
C LEU A 84 -7.14 6.95 1.65
N TRP A 85 -6.43 7.78 2.40
CA TRP A 85 -5.36 8.62 1.88
C TRP A 85 -4.23 7.77 1.29
N GLU A 86 -3.76 6.78 2.05
CA GLU A 86 -2.77 5.82 1.59
C GLU A 86 -3.23 5.08 0.34
N ASN A 87 -4.44 4.51 0.34
CA ASN A 87 -4.95 3.81 -0.83
C ASN A 87 -4.97 4.73 -2.05
N PHE A 88 -5.48 5.95 -1.92
CA PHE A 88 -5.54 6.92 -3.01
C PHE A 88 -4.16 7.17 -3.62
N LEU A 89 -3.16 7.48 -2.78
CA LEU A 89 -1.81 7.76 -3.27
C LEU A 89 -1.17 6.55 -3.95
N ILE A 90 -1.32 5.36 -3.37
CA ILE A 90 -0.77 4.14 -3.96
C ILE A 90 -1.49 3.82 -5.29
N SER A 91 -2.82 3.92 -5.34
CA SER A 91 -3.58 3.61 -6.55
C SER A 91 -3.24 4.56 -7.70
N GLU A 92 -3.12 5.87 -7.41
CA GLU A 92 -2.73 6.84 -8.44
C GLU A 92 -1.28 6.64 -8.89
N ARG A 93 -0.37 6.30 -7.97
CA ARG A 93 1.03 6.03 -8.34
C ARG A 93 1.17 4.80 -9.22
N ILE A 94 0.42 3.73 -8.95
CA ILE A 94 0.40 2.53 -9.79
C ILE A 94 -0.14 2.84 -11.19
N LYS A 95 -1.25 3.59 -11.28
CA LYS A 95 -1.79 4.03 -12.58
C LYS A 95 -0.76 4.86 -13.36
N GLN A 96 -0.05 5.76 -12.68
CA GLN A 96 1.00 6.57 -13.29
C GLN A 96 2.16 5.73 -13.83
N ILE A 97 2.64 4.74 -13.07
CA ILE A 97 3.69 3.81 -13.50
C ILE A 97 3.25 3.09 -14.78
N GLU A 98 2.01 2.59 -14.81
CA GLU A 98 1.44 1.91 -15.98
C GLU A 98 1.31 2.86 -17.19
N TYR A 99 0.74 4.04 -17.01
CA TYR A 99 0.54 5.02 -18.10
C TYR A 99 1.86 5.52 -18.69
N LYS A 100 2.90 5.63 -17.87
CA LYS A 100 4.26 6.01 -18.33
C LYS A 100 5.05 4.83 -18.88
N GLN A 101 4.48 3.62 -18.88
CA GLN A 101 5.17 2.38 -19.22
C GLN A 101 6.50 2.23 -18.47
N SER A 102 6.50 2.68 -17.22
CA SER A 102 7.69 2.65 -16.37
C SER A 102 7.96 1.22 -15.92
N LEU A 103 9.23 0.82 -15.91
CA LEU A 103 9.67 -0.47 -15.39
C LEU A 103 9.83 -0.48 -13.85
N SER A 104 9.30 0.53 -13.17
CA SER A 104 9.32 0.61 -11.71
C SER A 104 8.58 -0.58 -11.08
N HIS A 105 9.22 -1.22 -10.11
CA HIS A 105 8.59 -2.24 -9.27
C HIS A 105 8.09 -1.64 -7.96
N THR A 106 6.91 -2.06 -7.50
CA THR A 106 6.24 -1.47 -6.33
C THR A 106 6.01 -2.48 -5.20
N TYR A 107 6.27 -2.06 -3.98
CA TYR A 107 6.21 -2.88 -2.78
C TYR A 107 5.77 -2.07 -1.55
N PHE A 108 5.58 -2.73 -0.41
CA PHE A 108 5.67 -2.11 0.92
C PHE A 108 6.87 -2.72 1.64
N TRP A 109 7.38 -2.12 2.71
CA TRP A 109 8.47 -2.73 3.50
C TRP A 109 8.10 -2.83 4.96
N ARG A 110 8.36 -3.99 5.58
CA ARG A 110 8.16 -4.20 7.01
C ARG A 110 9.20 -5.15 7.61
N THR A 111 9.66 -4.84 8.82
CA THR A 111 10.57 -5.71 9.59
C THR A 111 9.85 -6.48 10.69
N LYS A 112 10.49 -7.53 11.21
CA LYS A 112 10.00 -8.24 12.41
C LYS A 112 9.86 -7.33 13.63
N GLN A 113 10.64 -6.25 13.69
CA GLN A 113 10.56 -5.22 14.73
C GLN A 113 9.49 -4.16 14.45
N GLN A 114 8.55 -4.41 13.53
CA GLN A 114 7.40 -3.55 13.24
C GLN A 114 7.78 -2.16 12.71
N GLN A 115 8.98 -2.01 12.12
CA GLN A 115 9.28 -0.83 11.31
C GLN A 115 8.64 -1.00 9.94
N GLU A 116 8.06 0.06 9.40
CA GLU A 116 7.29 0.03 8.16
C GLU A 116 7.64 1.20 7.25
N ILE A 117 7.50 0.97 5.94
CA ILE A 117 7.44 1.99 4.88
C ILE A 117 6.19 1.64 4.06
N ASP A 118 5.25 2.58 3.97
CA ASP A 118 3.94 2.35 3.34
C ASP A 118 4.06 1.93 1.87
N PHE A 119 4.96 2.58 1.11
CA PHE A 119 5.18 2.30 -0.31
C PHE A 119 6.67 2.41 -0.67
N VAL A 120 7.15 1.42 -1.41
CA VAL A 120 8.52 1.34 -1.92
C VAL A 120 8.46 1.21 -3.43
N GLU A 121 9.23 2.03 -4.12
CA GLU A 121 9.40 1.96 -5.56
C GLU A 121 10.86 1.68 -5.88
N GLU A 122 11.11 0.65 -6.68
CA GLU A 122 12.44 0.34 -7.22
C GLU A 122 12.45 0.65 -8.72
N ASN A 123 13.32 1.58 -9.14
CA ASN A 123 13.45 1.98 -10.53
C ASN A 123 14.93 2.05 -10.91
N ASN A 124 15.35 1.28 -11.92
CA ASN A 124 16.74 1.22 -12.40
C ASN A 124 17.76 1.01 -11.27
N GLY A 125 17.43 0.13 -10.31
CA GLY A 125 18.27 -0.20 -9.15
C GLY A 125 18.26 0.84 -8.02
N LYS A 126 17.63 2.00 -8.21
CA LYS A 126 17.40 2.99 -7.15
C LYS A 126 16.14 2.65 -6.37
N ILE A 127 16.19 2.80 -5.06
CA ILE A 127 15.08 2.50 -4.16
C ILE A 127 14.57 3.81 -3.56
N TYR A 128 13.26 3.99 -3.63
CA TYR A 128 12.53 5.12 -3.07
C TYR A 128 11.53 4.61 -2.04
N GLY A 129 11.57 5.15 -0.83
CA GLY A 129 10.62 4.88 0.25
C GLY A 129 9.69 6.06 0.48
N TYR A 130 8.39 5.78 0.54
CA TYR A 130 7.36 6.78 0.74
C TYR A 130 6.51 6.44 1.96
N GLU A 131 6.27 7.46 2.77
CA GLU A 131 5.38 7.40 3.92
C GLU A 131 4.21 8.37 3.70
N PHE A 132 2.99 7.90 3.94
CA PHE A 132 1.79 8.68 3.68
C PHE A 132 1.21 9.25 4.98
N LYS A 133 1.04 10.57 5.03
CA LYS A 133 0.44 11.26 6.18
C LYS A 133 -0.59 12.27 5.72
N TRP A 134 -1.80 12.19 6.24
CA TRP A 134 -2.83 13.21 5.97
C TRP A 134 -2.42 14.59 6.51
N ASN A 135 -1.90 14.65 7.74
CA ASN A 135 -1.39 15.88 8.34
C ASN A 135 0.02 15.64 8.87
N ASN A 136 0.98 16.42 8.38
CA ASN A 136 2.37 16.32 8.79
C ASN A 136 2.65 17.26 9.97
N LYS A 137 2.33 16.82 11.19
CA LYS A 137 2.48 17.64 12.41
C LYS A 137 3.91 17.62 13.01
N LYS A 138 4.80 16.73 12.55
CA LYS A 138 6.19 16.62 13.00
C LYS A 138 7.07 16.19 11.83
N LYS A 139 8.34 16.64 11.79
CA LYS A 139 9.37 16.09 10.89
C LYS A 139 9.66 14.63 11.24
N ILE A 140 8.76 13.73 10.87
CA ILE A 140 8.97 12.30 10.97
C ILE A 140 10.10 11.95 10.00
N LYS A 141 11.08 11.19 10.46
CA LYS A 141 12.11 10.62 9.58
C LYS A 141 11.74 9.16 9.39
N LEU A 142 11.77 8.70 8.14
CA LEU A 142 11.55 7.30 7.84
C LEU A 142 12.62 6.43 8.55
N PRO A 143 12.33 5.15 8.83
CA PRO A 143 13.26 4.24 9.49
C PRO A 143 14.67 4.31 8.90
N LYS A 144 15.65 4.73 9.72
CA LYS A 144 17.07 4.78 9.32
C LYS A 144 17.58 3.41 8.86
N THR A 145 17.00 2.34 9.38
CA THR A 145 17.28 0.97 8.96
C THR A 145 17.04 0.82 7.46
N PHE A 146 15.88 1.25 6.96
CA PHE A 146 15.55 1.15 5.54
C PHE A 146 16.51 1.98 4.68
N THR A 147 16.69 3.25 5.00
CA THR A 147 17.53 4.16 4.21
C THR A 147 18.99 3.71 4.18
N LYS A 148 19.54 3.23 5.30
CA LYS A 148 20.93 2.76 5.37
C LYS A 148 21.14 1.41 4.69
N THR A 149 20.20 0.49 4.84
CA THR A 149 20.31 -0.85 4.25
C THR A 149 20.24 -0.83 2.73
N TYR A 150 19.44 0.09 2.19
CA TYR A 150 19.12 0.12 0.76
C TYR A 150 19.69 1.32 0.01
N ASP A 151 20.41 2.22 0.70
CA ASP A 151 20.78 3.54 0.19
C ASP A 151 19.57 4.27 -0.42
N ALA A 152 18.42 4.14 0.25
CA ALA A 152 17.14 4.55 -0.30
C ALA A 152 16.87 6.03 -0.06
N GLU A 153 16.41 6.72 -1.10
CA GLU A 153 15.81 8.03 -0.97
C GLU A 153 14.45 7.89 -0.27
N SER A 154 14.09 8.85 0.58
CA SER A 154 12.86 8.75 1.35
C SER A 154 12.10 10.07 1.43
N LYS A 155 10.78 10.03 1.20
CA LYS A 155 9.91 11.22 1.16
C LYS A 155 8.61 10.97 1.91
N ILE A 156 8.17 11.96 2.68
CA ILE A 156 6.81 11.97 3.24
C ILE A 156 5.89 12.65 2.23
N ILE A 157 4.78 11.99 1.92
CA ILE A 157 3.73 12.55 1.07
C ILE A 157 2.53 12.94 1.94
N ASP A 158 2.19 14.22 1.89
CA ASP A 158 1.10 14.84 2.63
C ASP A 158 0.27 15.79 1.73
N ARG A 159 -0.76 16.42 2.30
CA ARG A 159 -1.67 17.30 1.56
C ARG A 159 -0.99 18.46 0.83
N ASN A 160 0.21 18.85 1.22
CA ASN A 160 0.92 19.97 0.62
C ASN A 160 1.70 19.56 -0.63
N ASN A 161 2.15 18.30 -0.72
CA ASN A 161 3.02 17.84 -1.81
C ASN A 161 2.46 16.64 -2.62
N PHE A 162 1.31 16.08 -2.24
CA PHE A 162 0.77 14.89 -2.91
C PHE A 162 0.52 15.06 -4.41
N ARG A 163 0.20 16.29 -4.86
CA ARG A 163 -0.05 16.55 -6.28
C ARG A 163 1.19 16.19 -7.12
N GLU A 164 2.37 16.60 -6.68
CA GLU A 164 3.63 16.22 -7.35
C GLU A 164 3.84 14.70 -7.42
N PHE A 165 3.33 13.98 -6.43
CA PHE A 165 3.45 12.52 -6.36
C PHE A 165 2.51 11.79 -7.32
N VAL A 166 1.30 12.33 -7.55
CA VAL A 166 0.24 11.68 -8.34
C VAL A 166 0.05 12.26 -9.76
N VAL A 167 0.69 13.37 -10.10
CA VAL A 167 0.56 13.99 -11.43
C VAL A 167 1.14 13.09 -12.52
N ILE A 168 0.31 12.70 -13.47
CA ILE A 168 0.71 11.95 -14.67
C ILE A 168 1.57 12.83 -15.57
#